data_AF-A0A5B8B920-F1
#
_entry.id   AF-A0A5B8B920-F1
#
_cell.length_a   1.000
_cell.length_b   1.000
_cell.length_c   1.000
_cell.angle_alpha   90.00
_cell.angle_beta   90.00
_cell.angle_gamma   90.00
#
_symmetry.space_group_name_H-M   'P 1'
#
loop_
_entity.id
_entity.type
_entity.pdbx_description
1 polymer ?
#
loop_
_entity_poly.entity_id
_entity_poly.type
_entity_poly.pdbx_seq_one_letter_code
_entity_poly.pdbx_strand_id
1 'polypeptide(L)'
;METITIVLILMVAVVVSGFISRLLPLPVPRPLVQIVLGGIIGLIANLRVELDPQIFFLLFIPPLLFLDGWRIPNEELLKDRTAVLELALWPAAGFSDTRLS
;
A
#
# COMPACT_ATOMS: atom_id res chain seq x y z
N MET A 1 -23.78 -11.41 17.25
CA MET A 1 -23.09 -12.71 17.16
C MET A 1 -22.45 -12.90 15.79
N GLU A 2 -23.16 -12.62 14.70
CA GLU A 2 -22.65 -12.74 13.32
C GLU A 2 -21.35 -11.95 13.04
N THR A 3 -21.23 -10.71 13.52
CA THR A 3 -20.02 -9.88 13.37
C THR A 3 -18.77 -10.53 13.96
N ILE A 4 -18.90 -11.19 15.12
CA ILE A 4 -17.76 -11.85 15.78
C ILE A 4 -17.30 -13.03 14.91
N THR A 5 -18.23 -13.82 14.38
CA THR A 5 -17.92 -14.91 13.45
C THR A 5 -17.21 -14.40 12.20
N ILE A 6 -17.68 -13.29 11.61
CA ILE A 6 -17.04 -12.66 10.44
C ILE A 6 -15.61 -12.23 10.79
N VAL A 7 -15.42 -11.52 11.90
CA VAL A 7 -14.10 -11.06 12.34
C VAL A 7 -13.16 -12.25 12.57
N LEU A 8 -13.64 -13.34 13.18
CA LEU A 8 -12.85 -14.55 13.39
C LEU A 8 -12.45 -15.21 12.07
N ILE A 9 -13.37 -15.35 11.12
CA ILE A 9 -13.07 -15.89 9.78
C ILE A 9 -12.03 -15.03 9.08
N LEU A 10 -12.19 -13.70 9.11
CA LEU A 10 -11.23 -12.77 8.50
C LEU A 10 -9.87 -12.81 9.19
N MET A 11 -9.82 -12.98 10.52
CA MET A 11 -8.57 -13.12 11.27
C MET A 11 -7.83 -14.41 10.90
N VAL A 12 -8.55 -15.54 10.77
CA VAL A 12 -7.98 -16.80 10.27
C VAL A 12 -7.47 -16.64 8.83
N ALA A 13 -8.25 -16.00 7.97
CA ALA A 13 -7.88 -15.71 6.58
C ALA A 13 -6.58 -14.88 6.49
N VAL A 14 -6.42 -13.87 7.34
CA VAL A 14 -5.18 -13.06 7.44
C VAL A 14 -3.99 -13.93 7.83
N VAL A 15 -4.13 -14.80 8.83
CA VAL A 15 -3.06 -15.72 9.25
C VAL A 15 -2.68 -16.67 8.11
N VAL A 16 -3.67 -17.29 7.46
CA VAL A 16 -3.47 -18.19 6.31
C VAL A 16 -2.78 -17.48 5.15
N SER A 17 -3.16 -16.23 4.85
CA SER A 17 -2.51 -15.42 3.80
C SER A 17 -1.01 -15.22 4.06
N GLY A 18 -0.61 -15.11 5.34
CA GLY A 18 0.78 -14.97 5.74
C GLY A 18 1.60 -16.23 5.47
N PHE A 19 1.01 -17.40 5.68
CA PHE A 19 1.62 -18.68 5.29
C PHE A 19 1.73 -18.80 3.77
N ILE A 20 0.64 -18.54 3.03
CA ILE A 20 0.64 -18.58 1.56
C ILE A 20 1.71 -17.64 0.99
N SER A 21 1.80 -16.41 1.49
CA SER A 21 2.79 -15.42 1.04
C SER A 21 4.23 -15.86 1.27
N ARG A 22 4.50 -16.76 2.22
CA ARG A 22 5.84 -17.32 2.47
C ARG A 22 6.14 -18.52 1.58
N LEU A 23 5.13 -19.25 1.13
CA LEU A 23 5.28 -20.41 0.24
C LEU A 23 5.35 -20.00 -1.23
N LEU A 24 4.89 -18.80 -1.59
CA LEU A 24 4.96 -18.32 -2.96
C LEU A 24 6.43 -18.06 -3.37
N PRO A 25 6.88 -18.59 -4.53
CA PRO A 25 8.24 -18.39 -5.04
C PRO A 25 8.45 -16.99 -5.63
N LEU A 26 7.37 -16.20 -5.77
CA LEU A 26 7.40 -14.83 -6.27
C LEU A 26 7.42 -13.86 -5.08
N PRO A 27 8.21 -12.76 -5.13
CA PRO A 27 8.27 -11.75 -4.08
C PRO A 27 7.02 -10.85 -4.09
N VAL A 28 5.86 -11.44 -3.86
CA VAL A 28 4.58 -10.71 -3.83
C VAL A 28 4.41 -10.06 -2.46
N PRO A 29 4.15 -8.75 -2.38
CA PRO A 29 3.79 -8.10 -1.13
C PRO A 29 2.58 -8.77 -0.47
N ARG A 30 2.71 -9.09 0.82
CA ARG A 30 1.61 -9.66 1.63
C ARG A 30 0.30 -8.88 1.51
N PRO A 31 0.29 -7.53 1.45
CA PRO A 31 -0.95 -6.77 1.27
C PRO A 31 -1.73 -7.14 0.01
N LEU A 32 -1.04 -7.45 -1.11
CA LEU A 32 -1.73 -7.86 -2.35
C LEU A 32 -2.41 -9.22 -2.18
N VAL A 33 -1.72 -10.17 -1.53
CA VAL A 33 -2.29 -11.50 -1.23
C VAL A 33 -3.52 -11.36 -0.34
N GLN A 34 -3.49 -10.47 0.65
CA GLN A 34 -4.61 -10.20 1.54
C GLN A 34 -5.82 -9.59 0.83
N ILE A 35 -5.61 -8.63 -0.08
CA ILE A 35 -6.69 -8.01 -0.87
C ILE A 35 -7.37 -9.06 -1.76
N VAL A 36 -6.58 -9.88 -2.47
CA VAL A 36 -7.13 -10.93 -3.34
C VAL A 36 -7.89 -11.97 -2.52
N LEU A 37 -7.31 -12.45 -1.42
CA LEU A 37 -7.92 -13.48 -0.58
C LEU A 37 -9.18 -12.96 0.12
N GLY A 38 -9.18 -11.73 0.63
CA GLY A 38 -10.36 -11.07 1.18
C GLY A 38 -11.46 -10.87 0.13
N GLY A 39 -11.09 -10.47 -1.10
CA GLY A 39 -12.02 -10.34 -2.22
C GLY A 39 -12.69 -11.66 -2.60
N ILE A 40 -11.91 -12.75 -2.70
CA ILE A 40 -12.43 -14.09 -2.98
C ILE A 40 -13.43 -14.53 -1.89
N ILE A 41 -13.08 -14.33 -0.61
CA ILE A 41 -13.97 -14.65 0.52
C ILE A 41 -15.26 -13.83 0.44
N GLY A 42 -15.17 -12.52 0.21
CA GLY A 42 -16.32 -11.63 0.10
C GLY A 42 -17.27 -12.02 -1.03
N LEU A 43 -16.73 -12.45 -2.18
CA LEU A 43 -17.51 -12.92 -3.32
C LEU A 43 -18.22 -14.24 -3.04
N ILE A 44 -17.54 -15.23 -2.48
CA ILE A 44 -18.09 -16.58 -2.26
C ILE A 44 -19.11 -16.59 -1.12
N ALA A 45 -18.79 -15.88 -0.03
CA ALA A 45 -19.63 -15.88 1.17
C ALA A 45 -20.73 -14.80 1.14
N ASN A 46 -20.86 -14.03 0.05
CA ASN A 46 -21.71 -12.84 -0.06
C ASN A 46 -21.53 -11.87 1.12
N LEU A 47 -20.33 -11.87 1.71
CA LEU A 47 -19.95 -11.05 2.85
C LEU A 47 -19.58 -9.67 2.32
N ARG A 48 -20.58 -8.78 2.29
CA ARG A 48 -20.37 -7.37 1.93
C ARG A 48 -20.04 -6.57 3.18
N VAL A 49 -18.74 -6.39 3.43
CA VAL A 49 -18.26 -5.44 4.43
C VAL A 49 -17.97 -4.14 3.71
N GLU A 50 -18.79 -3.12 3.95
CA GLU A 50 -18.51 -1.77 3.48
C GLU A 50 -17.37 -1.19 4.32
N LEU A 51 -16.25 -0.93 3.66
CA LEU A 51 -15.11 -0.25 4.26
C LEU A 51 -15.29 1.25 4.04
N ASP A 52 -15.40 2.00 5.13
CA ASP A 52 -15.37 3.47 5.08
C ASP A 52 -13.98 3.91 4.57
N PRO A 53 -13.89 4.57 3.40
CA PRO A 53 -12.63 4.98 2.82
C PRO A 53 -11.85 5.95 3.71
N GLN A 54 -12.53 6.83 4.45
CA GLN A 54 -11.88 7.77 5.36
C GLN A 54 -11.19 7.03 6.51
N ILE A 55 -11.84 6.03 7.10
CA ILE A 55 -11.25 5.21 8.17
C ILE A 55 -10.09 4.36 7.63
N PHE A 56 -10.28 3.71 6.47
CA PHE A 56 -9.23 2.93 5.82
C PHE A 56 -7.99 3.79 5.53
N PHE A 57 -8.16 4.95 4.90
CA PHE A 57 -7.03 5.83 4.61
C PHE A 57 -6.36 6.33 5.88
N LEU A 58 -7.11 6.70 6.92
CA LEU A 58 -6.54 7.14 8.18
C LEU A 58 -5.71 6.05 8.88
N LEU A 59 -6.13 4.79 8.77
CA LEU A 59 -5.42 3.66 9.39
C LEU A 59 -4.21 3.19 8.59
N PHE A 60 -4.25 3.25 7.26
CA PHE A 60 -3.19 2.70 6.40
C PHE A 60 -2.24 3.76 5.84
N ILE A 61 -2.74 4.90 5.37
CA ILE A 61 -1.91 5.90 4.66
C ILE A 61 -0.87 6.55 5.59
N PRO A 62 -1.21 7.12 6.76
CA PRO A 62 -0.21 7.75 7.62
C PRO A 62 0.90 6.81 8.09
N PRO A 63 0.62 5.57 8.58
CA PRO A 63 1.69 4.66 8.98
C PRO A 63 2.56 4.21 7.80
N LEU A 64 1.97 3.95 6.62
CA LEU A 64 2.74 3.57 5.43
C LEU A 64 3.63 4.71 4.96
N LEU A 65 3.11 5.95 4.89
CA LEU A 65 3.90 7.13 4.53
C LEU A 65 5.00 7.42 5.55
N PHE A 66 4.77 7.16 6.83
CA PHE A 66 5.81 7.31 7.85
C PHE A 66 6.93 6.27 7.68
N LEU A 67 6.55 5.00 7.44
CA LEU A 67 7.52 3.93 7.16
C LEU A 67 8.33 4.21 5.88
N ASP A 68 7.67 4.70 4.83
CA ASP A 68 8.32 5.05 3.57
C ASP A 68 9.23 6.28 3.76
N GLY A 69 8.75 7.32 4.44
CA GLY A 69 9.54 8.52 4.75
C GLY A 69 10.75 8.24 5.63
N TRP A 70 10.67 7.26 6.55
CA TRP A 70 11.80 6.86 7.38
C TRP A 70 12.86 6.06 6.62
N ARG A 71 12.47 5.28 5.60
CA ARG A 71 13.39 4.45 4.81
C ARG A 71 14.26 5.25 3.86
N ILE A 72 13.84 6.46 3.50
CA ILE A 72 14.62 7.30 2.60
C ILE A 72 15.69 8.05 3.42
N PRO A 73 16.99 7.84 3.14
CA PRO A 73 18.05 8.54 3.86
C PRO A 73 17.93 10.05 3.65
N ASN A 74 17.81 10.79 4.76
CA ASN A 74 17.64 12.24 4.74
C ASN A 74 18.75 12.95 3.95
N GLU A 75 19.98 12.42 3.98
CA GLU A 75 21.15 12.96 3.29
C GLU A 75 21.02 12.91 1.76
N GLU A 76 20.44 11.83 1.21
CA GLU A 76 20.20 11.71 -0.24
C GLU A 76 19.04 12.61 -0.67
N LEU A 77 17.95 12.65 0.13
CA LEU A 77 16.87 13.62 -0.08
C LEU A 77 17.38 15.05 -0.07
N LEU A 78 18.34 15.36 0.80
CA LEU A 78 19.00 16.66 0.96
C LEU A 78 19.85 17.05 -0.26
N LYS A 79 20.58 16.08 -0.80
CA LYS A 79 21.44 16.27 -1.97
C LYS A 79 20.62 16.48 -3.24
N ASP A 80 19.52 15.76 -3.39
CA ASP A 80 18.66 15.79 -4.58
C ASP A 80 17.37 16.59 -4.37
N ARG A 81 17.31 17.48 -3.36
CA ARG A 81 16.11 18.27 -3.02
C ARG A 81 15.51 18.98 -4.22
N THR A 82 16.34 19.57 -5.07
CA THR A 82 15.87 20.29 -6.26
C THR A 82 15.14 19.34 -7.22
N ALA A 83 15.73 18.18 -7.52
CA ALA A 83 15.11 17.18 -8.39
C ALA A 83 13.85 16.56 -7.76
N VAL A 84 13.87 16.29 -6.45
CA VAL A 84 12.70 15.77 -5.72
C VAL A 84 11.56 16.78 -5.69
N LEU A 85 11.85 18.08 -5.48
CA LEU A 85 10.84 19.14 -5.50
C LEU A 85 10.31 19.38 -6.93
N GLU A 86 11.16 19.30 -7.96
CA GLU A 86 10.73 19.32 -9.35
C GLU A 86 9.81 18.13 -9.68
N LEU A 87 10.07 16.93 -9.17
CA LEU A 87 9.17 15.79 -9.40
C LEU A 87 7.89 15.86 -8.55
N ALA A 88 7.95 16.42 -7.34
CA ALA A 88 6.85 16.42 -6.38
C ALA A 88 5.88 17.61 -6.52
N LEU A 89 6.36 18.78 -6.94
CA LEU A 89 5.57 20.03 -6.92
C LEU A 89 5.24 20.59 -8.30
N TRP A 90 5.75 20.02 -9.38
CA TRP A 90 5.83 20.78 -10.62
C TRP A 90 4.71 20.53 -11.65
N PRO A 91 4.07 21.62 -12.16
CA PRO A 91 3.39 21.63 -13.45
C PRO A 91 4.38 22.09 -14.56
N ALA A 92 4.82 21.17 -15.42
CA ALA A 92 5.61 21.36 -16.67
C ALA A 92 6.12 22.79 -17.08
N ALA A 93 7.41 23.02 -16.90
CA ALA A 93 8.38 24.00 -17.45
C ALA A 93 9.75 23.66 -16.81
N GLY A 94 10.88 23.66 -17.49
CA GLY A 94 11.10 23.55 -18.91
C GLY A 94 11.91 22.29 -19.15
N PHE A 95 11.36 21.38 -19.96
CA PHE A 95 12.18 20.62 -20.90
C PHE A 95 12.57 21.54 -22.06
N SER A 96 13.22 22.66 -21.75
CA SER A 96 13.65 23.62 -22.76
C SER A 96 14.83 24.43 -22.21
N ASP A 97 15.99 23.79 -22.05
CA ASP A 97 17.11 24.29 -22.86
C ASP A 97 18.31 23.33 -22.94
N THR A 98 18.70 23.12 -24.21
CA THR A 98 20.07 22.97 -24.72
C THR A 98 21.09 22.15 -23.94
N ARG A 99 21.16 20.86 -24.27
CA ARG A 99 22.42 20.13 -24.21
C ARG A 99 22.62 19.14 -25.36
N LEU A 100 22.33 19.56 -26.59
CA LEU A 100 22.87 18.93 -27.81
C LEU A 100 23.07 20.01 -28.89
N SER A 101 24.32 20.07 -29.37
CA SER A 101 24.90 20.82 -30.51
C SER A 101 24.86 22.35 -30.48
#